data_AF-A0A7S2BTA2-F1
#
_entry.id   AF-A0A7S2BTA2-F1
#
_cell.length_a   1.000
_cell.length_b   1.000
_cell.length_c   1.000
_cell.angle_alpha   90.00
_cell.angle_beta   90.00
_cell.angle_gamma   90.00
#
_symmetry.space_group_name_H-M   'P 1'
#
loop_
_entity.id
_entity.type
_entity.pdbx_description
1 polymer ?
#
loop_
_entity_poly.entity_id
_entity_poly.type
_entity_poly.pdbx_seq_one_letter_code
_entity_poly.pdbx_strand_id
1 'polypeptide(L)'
;LAYGERGSPPKIPGGSVLVFTIEIITIKGDKVPASRCDVVTKEGCNEKEVAFIAKQSVKDAAGLQKEVDRLNGMKGGKMKPELAQWLTKRITLLSKMKDEL
;
A
#
# COMPACT_ATOMS: atom_id res chain seq x y z
N LEU A 1 15.63 21.36 -8.48
CA LEU A 1 16.09 21.12 -9.88
C LEU A 1 15.87 19.65 -10.22
N ALA A 2 15.41 19.36 -11.44
CA ALA A 2 14.89 18.05 -11.86
C ALA A 2 15.89 16.86 -11.84
N TYR A 3 17.18 17.09 -11.54
CA TYR A 3 18.25 16.08 -11.68
C TYR A 3 18.81 15.53 -10.36
N GLY A 4 18.19 15.85 -9.22
CA GLY A 4 18.66 15.40 -7.90
C GLY A 4 20.07 15.88 -7.53
N GLU A 5 20.58 15.42 -6.39
CA GLU A 5 21.91 15.76 -5.84
C GLU A 5 23.07 15.50 -6.83
N ARG A 6 22.92 14.49 -7.70
CA ARG A 6 23.97 14.07 -8.62
C ARG A 6 24.10 14.94 -9.87
N GLY A 7 23.09 15.77 -10.17
CA GLY A 7 23.06 16.76 -11.27
C GLY A 7 23.84 16.40 -12.53
N SER A 8 23.18 16.00 -13.63
CA SER A 8 23.89 15.64 -14.87
C SER A 8 24.83 16.78 -15.32
N PRO A 9 26.15 16.59 -15.34
CA PRO A 9 27.04 17.51 -16.03
C PRO A 9 26.70 17.43 -17.54
N PRO A 10 26.76 18.54 -18.31
CA PRO A 10 27.17 19.91 -17.97
C PRO A 10 26.05 20.84 -17.45
N LYS A 11 26.43 21.97 -16.84
CA LYS A 11 25.51 23.02 -16.34
C LYS A 11 24.64 23.57 -17.47
N ILE A 12 23.33 23.30 -17.43
CA ILE A 12 22.37 23.72 -18.46
C ILE A 12 22.09 25.23 -18.33
N PRO A 13 22.33 26.05 -19.36
CA PRO A 13 22.01 27.48 -19.35
C PRO A 13 20.51 27.76 -19.20
N GLY A 14 20.16 28.93 -18.65
CA GLY A 14 18.77 29.40 -18.65
C GLY A 14 18.27 29.60 -20.09
N GLY A 15 17.08 29.07 -20.40
CA GLY A 15 16.47 29.15 -21.73
C GLY A 15 16.81 28.00 -22.69
N SER A 16 17.59 27.01 -22.26
CA SER A 16 17.86 25.82 -23.08
C SER A 16 16.65 24.89 -23.18
N VAL A 17 16.43 24.32 -24.37
CA VAL A 17 15.41 23.28 -24.60
C VAL A 17 15.90 21.94 -24.04
N LEU A 18 15.08 21.30 -23.20
CA LEU A 18 15.35 19.97 -22.69
C LEU A 18 14.65 18.93 -23.57
N VAL A 19 15.40 17.97 -24.09
CA VAL A 19 14.86 16.82 -24.82
C VAL A 19 14.95 15.60 -23.92
N PHE A 20 13.81 15.02 -23.58
CA PHE A 20 13.72 13.77 -22.81
C PHE A 20 13.26 12.64 -23.71
N THR A 21 14.03 11.57 -23.79
CA THR A 21 13.59 10.31 -24.37
C THR A 21 12.96 9.48 -23.27
N ILE A 22 11.64 9.30 -23.33
CA ILE A 22 10.87 8.52 -22.34
C ILE A 22 10.58 7.16 -22.94
N GLU A 23 10.91 6.10 -22.20
CA GLU A 23 10.46 4.75 -22.50
C GLU A 23 9.26 4.41 -21.59
N ILE A 24 8.11 4.12 -22.22
CA ILE A 24 6.90 3.71 -21.49
C ILE A 24 6.89 2.20 -21.42
N ILE A 25 6.94 1.66 -20.20
CA ILE A 25 6.83 0.23 -19.95
C ILE A 25 5.47 -0.13 -19.35
N THR A 26 4.94 -1.28 -19.74
CA THR A 26 3.71 -1.84 -19.17
C THR A 26 4.06 -2.77 -18.01
N ILE A 27 3.47 -2.54 -16.84
CA ILE A 27 3.56 -3.47 -15.72
C ILE A 27 2.66 -4.68 -16.00
N LYS A 28 3.27 -5.86 -16.19
CA LYS A 28 2.55 -7.14 -16.29
C LYS A 28 2.43 -7.75 -14.89
N GLY A 29 1.20 -7.89 -14.39
CA GLY A 29 0.93 -8.49 -13.08
C GLY A 29 -0.47 -8.16 -12.57
N ASP A 30 -0.88 -8.81 -11.49
CA ASP A 30 -2.15 -8.52 -10.84
C ASP A 30 -2.14 -7.13 -10.22
N LYS A 31 -3.23 -6.38 -10.42
CA LYS A 31 -3.41 -5.06 -9.79
C LYS A 31 -3.60 -5.25 -8.29
N VAL A 32 -2.65 -4.77 -7.51
CA VAL A 32 -2.78 -4.72 -6.05
C VAL A 32 -3.42 -3.38 -5.68
N PRO A 33 -4.51 -3.35 -4.90
CA PRO A 33 -5.07 -2.10 -4.43
C PRO A 33 -4.03 -1.32 -3.62
N ALA A 34 -3.80 -0.06 -3.96
CA ALA A 34 -2.92 0.81 -3.18
C ALA A 34 -3.51 1.01 -1.78
N SER A 35 -2.85 0.47 -0.75
CA SER A 35 -3.23 0.70 0.65
C SER A 35 -2.67 2.06 1.10
N ARG A 36 -3.46 3.12 0.87
CA ARG A 36 -3.16 4.49 1.32
C ARG A 36 -3.56 4.77 2.77
N CYS A 37 -4.21 3.81 3.41
CA CYS A 37 -4.65 3.91 4.80
C CYS A 37 -3.44 3.77 5.74
N ASP A 38 -3.24 4.80 6.56
CA ASP A 38 -2.33 4.81 7.70
C ASP A 38 -3.08 4.31 8.94
N VAL A 39 -2.53 3.30 9.61
CA VAL A 39 -3.18 2.64 10.74
C VAL A 39 -3.09 3.44 12.05
N VAL A 40 -2.15 4.39 12.12
CA VAL A 40 -1.91 5.26 13.29
C VAL A 40 -2.67 6.57 13.12
N THR A 41 -2.45 7.28 12.01
CA THR A 41 -3.05 8.60 11.77
C THR A 41 -4.47 8.51 11.19
N LYS A 42 -4.87 7.34 10.68
CA LYS A 42 -6.14 7.10 9.97
C LYS A 42 -6.29 7.91 8.69
N GLU A 43 -5.21 8.55 8.23
CA GLU A 43 -5.21 9.28 6.97
C GLU A 43 -5.35 8.32 5.78
N GLY A 44 -6.16 8.71 4.80
CA GLY A 44 -6.40 7.91 3.59
C GLY A 44 -7.20 6.62 3.81
N CYS A 45 -7.73 6.39 5.02
CA CYS A 45 -8.61 5.26 5.34
C CYS A 45 -10.07 5.57 5.01
N ASN A 46 -10.80 4.60 4.48
CA ASN A 46 -12.27 4.71 4.37
C ASN A 46 -12.98 4.33 5.69
N GLU A 47 -14.27 4.62 5.80
CA GLU A 47 -15.08 4.33 7.00
C GLU A 47 -14.99 2.86 7.45
N LYS A 48 -14.99 1.91 6.51
CA LYS A 48 -14.90 0.48 6.80
C LYS A 48 -13.52 0.12 7.38
N GLU A 49 -12.47 0.73 6.88
CA GLU A 49 -11.09 0.54 7.34
C GLU A 49 -10.90 1.14 8.74
N VAL A 50 -11.39 2.36 8.98
CA VAL A 50 -11.34 2.99 10.31
C VAL A 50 -12.09 2.17 11.36
N ALA A 51 -13.31 1.74 11.04
CA ALA A 51 -14.10 0.89 11.94
C ALA A 51 -13.43 -0.48 12.17
N PHE A 52 -12.73 -1.01 11.18
CA PHE A 52 -11.98 -2.26 11.32
C PHE A 52 -10.74 -2.09 12.20
N ILE A 53 -9.95 -1.04 11.98
CA ILE A 53 -8.76 -0.71 12.79
C ILE A 53 -9.17 -0.51 14.26
N ALA A 54 -10.21 0.27 14.53
CA ALA A 54 -10.70 0.50 15.89
C ALA A 54 -11.15 -0.79 16.61
N LYS A 55 -11.66 -1.78 15.86
CA LYS A 55 -12.02 -3.09 16.44
C LYS A 55 -10.81 -3.96 16.73
N GLN A 56 -9.74 -3.82 15.95
CA GLN A 56 -8.55 -4.67 16.10
C GLN A 56 -7.46 -4.04 16.96
N SER A 57 -7.51 -2.73 17.22
CA SER A 57 -6.58 -2.05 18.13
C SER A 57 -6.71 -2.51 19.58
N VAL A 58 -7.76 -3.26 19.92
CA VAL A 58 -7.94 -3.91 21.24
C VAL A 58 -7.12 -5.20 21.35
N LYS A 59 -6.67 -5.77 20.23
CA LYS A 59 -5.85 -6.99 20.21
C LYS A 59 -4.37 -6.64 20.25
N ASP A 60 -3.60 -7.53 20.87
CA ASP A 60 -2.15 -7.51 20.88
C ASP A 60 -1.56 -8.07 19.57
N ALA A 61 -0.24 -7.91 19.40
CA ALA A 61 0.48 -8.40 18.21
C ALA A 61 0.24 -9.89 17.93
N ALA A 62 0.10 -10.73 18.97
CA ALA A 62 -0.20 -12.15 18.84
C ALA A 62 -1.63 -12.40 18.34
N GLY A 63 -2.62 -11.67 18.86
CA GLY A 63 -4.01 -11.73 18.41
C GLY A 63 -4.20 -11.23 16.98
N LEU A 64 -3.44 -10.20 16.57
CA LEU A 64 -3.40 -9.73 15.20
C LEU A 64 -2.80 -10.78 14.26
N GLN A 65 -1.68 -11.41 14.63
CA GLN A 65 -1.04 -12.45 13.81
C GLN A 65 -1.96 -13.66 13.59
N LYS A 66 -2.66 -14.13 14.63
CA LYS A 66 -3.63 -15.24 14.49
C LYS A 66 -4.74 -14.93 13.50
N GLU A 67 -5.22 -13.69 13.48
CA GLU A 67 -6.22 -13.27 12.51
C GLU A 67 -5.61 -13.17 11.10
N VAL A 68 -4.38 -12.68 10.96
CA VAL A 68 -3.64 -12.69 9.68
C VAL A 68 -3.50 -14.11 9.13
N ASP A 69 -3.10 -15.06 9.95
CA ASP A 69 -2.92 -16.46 9.54
C ASP A 69 -4.25 -17.09 9.09
N ARG A 70 -5.32 -16.83 9.85
CA ARG A 70 -6.67 -17.26 9.49
C ARG A 70 -7.12 -16.68 8.15
N LEU A 71 -6.89 -15.39 7.92
CA LEU A 71 -7.26 -14.71 6.68
C LEU A 71 -6.38 -15.18 5.49
N ASN A 72 -5.11 -15.47 5.72
CA ASN A 72 -4.23 -16.08 4.72
C ASN A 72 -4.70 -17.48 4.33
N GLY A 73 -5.21 -18.28 5.27
CA GLY A 73 -5.82 -19.57 4.95
C GLY A 73 -7.09 -19.47 4.09
N MET A 74 -7.78 -18.32 4.12
CA MET A 74 -8.92 -18.04 3.24
C MET A 74 -8.50 -17.49 1.86
N LYS A 75 -7.22 -17.14 1.68
CA LYS A 75 -6.68 -16.58 0.43
C LYS A 75 -6.65 -17.69 -0.63
N GLY A 76 -7.36 -17.48 -1.73
CA GLY A 76 -7.49 -18.47 -2.81
C GLY A 76 -8.79 -19.29 -2.78
N GLY A 77 -9.64 -19.11 -1.76
CA GLY A 77 -11.01 -19.65 -1.79
C GLY A 77 -11.86 -18.98 -2.88
N LYS A 78 -12.80 -19.72 -3.48
CA LYS A 78 -13.80 -19.15 -4.40
C LYS A 78 -14.74 -18.23 -3.62
N MET A 79 -14.51 -16.92 -3.72
CA MET A 79 -15.36 -15.88 -3.13
C MET A 79 -15.64 -14.77 -4.14
N LYS A 80 -16.64 -13.93 -3.84
CA LYS A 80 -16.95 -12.77 -4.68
C LYS A 80 -15.72 -11.86 -4.79
N PRO A 81 -15.46 -11.22 -5.95
CA PRO A 81 -14.28 -10.37 -6.15
C PRO A 81 -14.13 -9.26 -5.09
N GLU A 82 -15.24 -8.64 -4.68
CA GLU A 82 -15.24 -7.62 -3.62
C GLU A 82 -14.78 -8.17 -2.26
N LEU A 83 -15.15 -9.40 -1.93
CA LEU A 83 -14.74 -10.07 -0.70
C LEU A 83 -13.26 -10.44 -0.74
N ALA A 84 -12.74 -10.88 -1.89
CA ALA A 84 -11.32 -11.18 -2.07
C ALA A 84 -10.45 -9.91 -1.94
N GLN A 85 -10.91 -8.80 -2.52
CA GLN A 85 -10.25 -7.50 -2.36
C GLN A 85 -10.27 -7.04 -0.90
N TRP A 86 -11.39 -7.21 -0.22
CA TRP A 86 -11.51 -6.86 1.19
C TRP A 86 -10.66 -7.75 2.10
N LEU A 87 -10.59 -9.05 1.83
CA LEU A 87 -9.73 -10.00 2.52
C LEU A 87 -8.26 -9.55 2.44
N THR A 88 -7.80 -9.24 1.22
CA THR A 88 -6.43 -8.79 0.96
C THR A 88 -6.14 -7.48 1.68
N LYS A 89 -7.07 -6.51 1.63
CA LYS A 89 -6.95 -5.25 2.38
C LYS A 89 -6.84 -5.48 3.89
N ARG A 90 -7.66 -6.36 4.47
CA ARG A 90 -7.63 -6.67 5.90
C ARG A 90 -6.30 -7.29 6.32
N ILE A 91 -5.75 -8.20 5.51
CA ILE A 91 -4.42 -8.78 5.75
C ILE A 91 -3.38 -7.65 5.81
N THR A 92 -3.35 -6.76 4.81
CA THR A 92 -2.41 -5.63 4.81
C THR A 92 -2.57 -4.71 6.02
N LEU A 93 -3.81 -4.38 6.41
CA LEU A 93 -4.05 -3.52 7.58
C LEU A 93 -3.60 -4.17 8.88
N LEU A 94 -3.92 -5.44 9.10
CA LEU A 94 -3.50 -6.16 10.29
C LEU A 94 -1.98 -6.31 10.37
N SER A 95 -1.31 -6.58 9.25
CA SER A 95 0.15 -6.60 9.19
C SER A 95 0.75 -5.25 9.57
N LYS A 96 0.26 -4.15 8.99
CA LYS A 96 0.69 -2.80 9.36
C LYS A 96 0.46 -2.49 10.84
N MET A 97 -0.72 -2.85 11.38
CA MET A 97 -1.02 -2.64 12.81
C MET A 97 -0.09 -3.42 13.73
N LYS A 98 0.32 -4.63 13.33
CA LYS A 98 1.27 -5.45 14.08
C LYS A 98 2.68 -4.83 14.06
N ASP A 99 3.11 -4.32 12.91
CA ASP A 99 4.46 -3.76 12.76
C ASP A 99 4.66 -2.45 13.56
N GLU A 100 3.57 -1.74 13.87
CA GLU A 100 3.55 -0.52 14.70
C GLU A 100 3.40 -0.78 16.21
N LEU A 101 3.24 -2.04 16.63
CA LEU A 101 2.97 -2.48 18.01
C LEU A 101 4.22 -3.09 18.65
#